data_AF-A0A1V0B0J7-F1
#
_entry.id   AF-A0A1V0B0J7-F1
#
_cell.length_a   1.000
_cell.length_b   1.000
_cell.length_c   1.000
_cell.angle_alpha   90.00
_cell.angle_beta   90.00
_cell.angle_gamma   90.00
#
_symmetry.space_group_name_H-M   'P 1'
#
loop_
_entity.id
_entity.type
_entity.pdbx_description
1 polymer ?
#
loop_
_entity_poly.entity_id
_entity_poly.type
_entity_poly.pdbx_seq_one_letter_code
_entity_poly.pdbx_strand_id
1 'polypeptide(L)'
;MKALYFLRVYFVSYEFAFLVLCLAGYMLSQQFLSAHFPLSTLNEDAIKWAMIFPAGIAGWTFKEGVAVLFPSDKNEKALHEWPDYWRLKVHFDVGITNSILFTIPCFAVWIMSALNTLVGAWVFVGFAGALSVNAFSFYTAKIHLKSALIRLDDSNDSNNRVN
;
A
#
# COMPACT_ATOMS: atom_id res chain seq x y z
N MET A 1 -4.80 12.37 21.30
CA MET A 1 -5.85 11.96 20.34
C MET A 1 -5.31 11.61 18.94
N LYS A 2 -4.40 12.39 18.35
CA LYS A 2 -3.83 12.09 17.01
C LYS A 2 -3.05 10.75 16.94
N ALA A 3 -2.26 10.42 17.96
CA ALA A 3 -1.55 9.14 18.04
C ALA A 3 -2.48 7.92 18.14
N LEU A 4 -3.58 8.02 18.90
CA LEU A 4 -4.61 6.97 18.96
C LEU A 4 -5.32 6.79 17.61
N TYR A 5 -5.55 7.87 16.88
CA TYR A 5 -6.10 7.81 15.52
C TYR A 5 -5.12 7.14 14.55
N PHE A 6 -3.82 7.49 14.62
CA PHE A 6 -2.77 6.82 13.84
C PHE A 6 -2.75 5.31 14.11
N LEU A 7 -2.75 4.91 15.39
CA LEU A 7 -2.73 3.51 15.79
C LEU A 7 -3.99 2.76 15.32
N ARG A 8 -5.16 3.39 15.43
CA ARG A 8 -6.42 2.84 14.93
C ARG A 8 -6.39 2.65 13.42
N VAL A 9 -5.91 3.64 12.67
CA VAL A 9 -5.79 3.55 11.21
C VAL A 9 -4.83 2.44 10.81
N TYR A 10 -3.74 2.26 11.55
CA TYR A 10 -2.77 1.20 11.30
C TYR A 10 -3.33 -0.21 11.55
N PHE A 11 -3.99 -0.45 12.69
CA PHE A 11 -4.49 -1.78 13.04
C PHE A 11 -5.83 -2.14 12.41
N VAL A 12 -6.68 -1.14 12.13
CA VAL A 12 -7.98 -1.31 11.47
C VAL A 12 -7.83 -0.88 10.01
N SER A 13 -6.91 -1.53 9.31
CA SER A 13 -6.57 -1.26 7.92
C SER A 13 -6.82 -2.50 7.05
N TYR A 14 -7.10 -2.31 5.76
CA TYR A 14 -7.30 -3.42 4.83
C TYR A 14 -6.02 -4.26 4.66
N GLU A 15 -4.87 -3.62 4.77
CA GLU A 15 -3.56 -4.26 4.70
C GLU A 15 -3.31 -5.20 5.89
N PHE A 16 -3.63 -4.75 7.12
CA PHE A 16 -3.48 -5.59 8.31
C PHE A 16 -4.49 -6.75 8.31
N ALA A 17 -5.74 -6.48 7.90
CA ALA A 17 -6.74 -7.52 7.71
C ALA A 17 -6.27 -8.57 6.69
N PHE A 18 -5.67 -8.14 5.57
CA PHE A 18 -5.09 -9.03 4.57
C PHE A 18 -3.97 -9.90 5.17
N LEU A 19 -3.05 -9.32 5.94
CA LEU A 19 -1.98 -10.08 6.61
C LEU A 19 -2.53 -11.11 7.61
N VAL A 20 -3.55 -10.75 8.39
CA VAL A 20 -4.23 -11.68 9.31
C VAL A 20 -4.90 -12.81 8.52
N LEU A 21 -5.54 -12.52 7.39
CA LEU A 21 -6.11 -13.53 6.50
C LEU A 21 -5.04 -14.44 5.90
N CYS A 22 -3.89 -13.89 5.48
CA CYS A 22 -2.75 -14.67 5.01
C CYS A 22 -2.19 -15.58 6.10
N LEU A 23 -2.12 -15.11 7.34
CA LEU A 23 -1.69 -15.91 8.49
C LEU A 23 -2.69 -17.03 8.78
N ALA A 24 -3.98 -16.72 8.86
CA ALA A 24 -5.02 -17.73 9.06
C ALA A 24 -5.02 -18.76 7.93
N GLY A 25 -4.88 -18.31 6.68
CA GLY A 25 -4.72 -19.16 5.50
C GLY A 25 -3.52 -20.09 5.63
N TYR A 26 -2.37 -19.58 6.08
CA TYR A 26 -1.19 -20.41 6.33
C TYR A 26 -1.47 -21.49 7.39
N MET A 27 -1.99 -21.10 8.55
CA MET A 27 -2.22 -22.01 9.67
C MET A 27 -3.16 -23.16 9.32
N LEU A 28 -4.20 -22.87 8.51
CA LEU A 28 -5.19 -23.85 8.08
C LEU A 28 -4.71 -24.75 6.94
N SER A 29 -3.85 -24.24 6.06
CA SER A 29 -3.45 -24.95 4.84
C SER A 29 -2.02 -25.47 4.83
N GLN A 30 -1.18 -25.13 5.83
CA GLN A 30 0.25 -25.47 5.86
C GLN A 30 0.52 -26.97 5.67
N GLN A 31 -0.28 -27.85 6.30
CA GLN A 31 -0.09 -29.31 6.18
C GLN A 31 -0.37 -29.77 4.76
N PHE A 32 -1.47 -29.32 4.16
CA PHE A 32 -1.83 -29.64 2.80
C PHE A 32 -0.83 -29.08 1.78
N LEU A 33 -0.44 -27.82 1.97
CA LEU A 33 0.54 -27.15 1.12
C LEU A 33 1.91 -27.78 1.25
N SER A 34 2.37 -28.15 2.44
CA SER A 34 3.68 -28.80 2.61
C SER A 34 3.80 -30.12 1.85
N ALA A 35 2.68 -30.83 1.65
CA ALA A 35 2.65 -32.07 0.90
C ALA A 35 2.71 -31.87 -0.64
N HIS A 36 2.33 -30.68 -1.12
CA HIS A 36 2.22 -30.37 -2.56
C HIS A 36 3.13 -29.22 -3.00
N PHE A 37 3.79 -28.53 -2.06
CA PHE A 37 4.70 -27.45 -2.37
C PHE A 37 5.85 -28.06 -3.16
N PRO A 38 6.15 -27.52 -4.35
CA PRO A 38 6.87 -28.26 -5.36
C PRO A 38 8.23 -28.75 -4.83
N LEU A 39 8.45 -30.06 -4.99
CA LEU A 39 9.79 -30.68 -5.05
C LEU A 39 10.59 -30.15 -6.25
N SER A 40 9.96 -29.41 -7.17
CA SER A 40 10.60 -28.64 -8.23
C SER A 40 11.04 -27.27 -7.72
N THR A 41 12.35 -27.04 -7.75
CA THR A 41 12.98 -25.74 -7.55
C THR A 41 12.23 -24.66 -8.34
N LEU A 42 11.82 -23.59 -7.67
CA LEU A 42 11.30 -22.39 -8.35
C LEU A 42 12.32 -21.94 -9.40
N ASN A 43 11.85 -21.37 -10.51
CA ASN A 43 12.73 -20.88 -11.56
C ASN A 43 13.72 -19.85 -10.98
N GLU A 44 15.02 -20.14 -11.05
CA GLU A 44 16.08 -19.30 -10.49
C GLU A 44 16.07 -17.89 -11.07
N ASP A 45 15.74 -17.75 -12.36
CA ASP A 45 15.60 -16.44 -12.99
C ASP A 45 14.42 -15.66 -12.38
N ALA A 46 13.30 -16.33 -12.10
CA ALA A 46 12.16 -15.68 -11.46
C ALA A 46 12.48 -15.22 -10.03
N ILE A 47 13.22 -16.03 -9.26
CA ILE A 47 13.68 -15.67 -7.91
C ILE A 47 14.60 -14.44 -7.98
N LYS A 48 15.53 -14.41 -8.93
CA LYS A 48 16.47 -13.30 -9.11
C LYS A 48 15.76 -11.97 -9.30
N TRP A 49 14.65 -11.97 -10.03
CA TRP A 49 13.87 -10.76 -10.32
C TRP A 49 12.69 -10.54 -9.37
N ALA A 50 12.41 -11.46 -8.44
CA ALA A 50 11.25 -11.41 -7.57
C ALA A 50 11.15 -10.10 -6.79
N MET A 51 12.28 -9.55 -6.32
CA MET A 51 12.31 -8.32 -5.53
C MET A 51 11.92 -7.05 -6.32
N ILE A 52 11.97 -7.08 -7.66
CA ILE A 52 11.52 -5.96 -8.50
C ILE A 52 10.04 -5.66 -8.23
N PHE A 53 9.23 -6.69 -8.00
CA PHE A 53 7.80 -6.51 -7.76
C PHE A 53 7.51 -5.68 -6.49
N PRO A 54 7.90 -6.11 -5.28
CA PRO A 54 7.66 -5.33 -4.07
C PRO A 54 8.43 -4.01 -4.06
N ALA A 55 9.68 -3.97 -4.53
CA ALA A 55 10.44 -2.71 -4.60
C ALA A 55 9.80 -1.71 -5.56
N GLY A 56 9.30 -2.17 -6.71
CA GLY A 56 8.61 -1.36 -7.70
C GLY A 56 7.30 -0.80 -7.17
N ILE A 57 6.50 -1.60 -6.47
CA ILE A 57 5.26 -1.13 -5.84
C ILE A 57 5.56 -0.10 -4.75
N ALA A 58 6.54 -0.35 -3.89
CA ALA A 58 6.94 0.60 -2.86
C ALA A 58 7.38 1.93 -3.50
N GLY A 59 8.30 1.88 -4.47
CA GLY A 59 8.79 3.06 -5.19
C GLY A 59 7.68 3.84 -5.91
N TRP A 60 6.75 3.12 -6.56
CA TRP A 60 5.56 3.71 -7.16
C TRP A 60 4.68 4.40 -6.12
N THR A 61 4.45 3.77 -4.97
CA THR A 61 3.65 4.32 -3.88
C THR A 61 4.28 5.59 -3.29
N PHE A 62 5.61 5.64 -3.16
CA PHE A 62 6.31 6.87 -2.77
C PHE A 62 6.11 8.00 -3.77
N LYS A 63 6.31 7.71 -5.06
CA LYS A 63 6.16 8.70 -6.12
C LYS A 63 4.74 9.23 -6.23
N GLU A 64 3.76 8.34 -6.34
CA GLU A 64 2.37 8.70 -6.54
C GLU A 64 1.71 9.21 -5.27
N GLY A 65 2.19 8.76 -4.13
CA GLY A 65 1.76 9.25 -2.84
C GLY A 65 2.00 10.74 -2.67
N VAL A 66 3.16 11.27 -3.06
CA VAL A 66 3.44 12.71 -2.98
C VAL A 66 2.39 13.53 -3.72
N ALA A 67 1.92 13.05 -4.87
CA ALA A 67 0.87 13.71 -5.66
C ALA A 67 -0.52 13.73 -4.98
N VAL A 68 -0.74 12.93 -3.93
CA VAL A 68 -1.96 12.97 -3.11
C VAL A 68 -1.90 14.09 -2.08
N LEU A 69 -0.74 14.38 -1.49
CA LEU A 69 -0.59 15.47 -0.53
C LEU A 69 -0.38 16.84 -1.18
N PHE A 70 0.22 16.85 -2.36
CA PHE A 70 0.56 18.05 -3.12
C PHE A 70 -0.05 17.95 -4.52
N PRO A 71 -1.37 18.14 -4.65
CA PRO A 71 -1.98 18.36 -5.96
C PRO A 71 -1.46 19.67 -6.55
N SER A 72 -1.55 19.85 -7.87
CA SER A 72 -1.09 21.03 -8.62
C SER A 72 -1.28 22.36 -7.88
N ASP A 73 -0.32 23.30 -8.03
CA ASP A 73 -0.21 24.59 -7.32
C ASP A 73 -1.52 25.36 -7.10
N LYS A 74 -2.47 25.31 -8.07
CA LYS A 74 -3.78 25.97 -7.97
C LYS A 74 -4.68 25.42 -6.86
N ASN A 75 -4.58 24.12 -6.58
CA ASN A 75 -5.47 23.36 -5.69
C ASN A 75 -4.81 23.01 -4.35
N GLU A 76 -3.52 23.24 -4.22
CA GLU A 76 -2.74 22.93 -3.00
C GLU A 76 -3.27 23.69 -1.78
N LYS A 77 -3.52 25.00 -1.93
CA LYS A 77 -4.05 25.84 -0.86
C LYS A 77 -5.41 25.36 -0.36
N ALA A 78 -6.32 25.03 -1.28
CA ALA A 78 -7.65 24.53 -0.94
C ALA A 78 -7.59 23.19 -0.19
N LEU A 79 -6.65 22.31 -0.54
CA LEU A 79 -6.46 21.04 0.15
C LEU A 79 -5.88 21.23 1.55
N HIS A 80 -4.90 22.14 1.73
CA HIS A 80 -4.25 22.35 3.02
C HIS A 80 -5.11 23.14 4.00
N GLU A 81 -6.03 23.97 3.50
CA GLU A 81 -7.04 24.66 4.30
C GLU A 81 -8.24 23.76 4.68
N TRP A 82 -8.35 22.56 4.09
CA TRP A 82 -9.41 21.61 4.43
C TRP A 82 -9.34 21.18 5.90
N PRO A 83 -10.40 21.37 6.72
CA PRO A 83 -10.36 21.09 8.16
C PRO A 83 -9.94 19.65 8.53
N ASP A 84 -10.21 18.69 7.65
CA ASP A 84 -9.87 17.27 7.84
C ASP A 84 -8.58 16.84 7.11
N TYR A 85 -7.80 17.77 6.55
CA TYR A 85 -6.51 17.49 5.91
C TYR A 85 -5.57 16.65 6.80
N TRP A 86 -5.58 16.90 8.11
CA TRP A 86 -4.76 16.15 9.06
C TRP A 86 -5.11 14.65 9.08
N ARG A 87 -6.36 14.26 8.79
CA ARG A 87 -6.75 12.84 8.70
C ARG A 87 -6.18 12.21 7.43
N LEU A 88 -6.25 12.92 6.31
CA LEU A 88 -5.66 12.49 5.04
C LEU A 88 -4.14 12.30 5.19
N LYS A 89 -3.46 13.25 5.84
CA LYS A 89 -2.03 13.16 6.13
C LYS A 89 -1.69 11.95 7.00
N VAL A 90 -2.49 11.64 8.02
CA VAL A 90 -2.26 10.44 8.85
C VAL A 90 -2.42 9.16 8.02
N HIS A 91 -3.46 9.03 7.20
CA HIS A 91 -3.63 7.87 6.31
C HIS A 91 -2.47 7.73 5.32
N PHE A 92 -1.99 8.85 4.79
CA PHE A 92 -0.80 8.90 3.95
C PHE A 92 0.45 8.40 4.68
N ASP A 93 0.75 8.95 5.87
CA ASP A 93 1.93 8.60 6.66
C ASP A 93 1.91 7.12 7.05
N VAL A 94 0.74 6.59 7.44
CA VAL A 94 0.54 5.16 7.72
C VAL A 94 0.81 4.32 6.48
N GLY A 95 0.23 4.70 5.33
CA GLY A 95 0.40 3.99 4.08
C GLY A 95 1.86 3.94 3.61
N ILE A 96 2.59 5.06 3.70
CA ILE A 96 4.03 5.10 3.39
C ILE A 96 4.83 4.22 4.37
N THR A 97 4.53 4.30 5.65
CA THR A 97 5.17 3.47 6.68
C THR A 97 4.94 1.99 6.40
N ASN A 98 3.70 1.60 6.05
CA ASN A 98 3.35 0.24 5.66
C ASN A 98 4.12 -0.22 4.42
N SER A 99 4.28 0.65 3.41
CA SER A 99 5.08 0.31 2.22
C SER A 99 6.52 -0.06 2.58
N ILE A 100 7.15 0.68 3.49
CA ILE A 100 8.50 0.35 3.99
C ILE A 100 8.47 -0.96 4.76
N LEU A 101 7.58 -1.07 5.74
CA LEU A 101 7.52 -2.22 6.65
C LEU A 101 7.21 -3.52 5.93
N PHE A 102 6.35 -3.52 4.91
CA PHE A 102 6.01 -4.73 4.15
C PHE A 102 7.07 -5.10 3.12
N THR A 103 7.89 -4.14 2.68
CA THR A 103 9.02 -4.43 1.78
C THR A 103 10.15 -5.18 2.51
N ILE A 104 10.34 -4.93 3.82
CA ILE A 104 11.42 -5.54 4.61
C ILE A 104 11.33 -7.08 4.64
N PRO A 105 10.19 -7.72 4.99
CA PRO A 105 10.06 -9.17 4.94
C PRO A 105 10.28 -9.74 3.53
N CYS A 106 9.79 -9.07 2.48
CA CYS A 106 10.01 -9.49 1.10
C CYS A 106 11.52 -9.50 0.76
N PHE A 107 12.24 -8.46 1.17
CA PHE A 107 13.68 -8.37 0.99
C PHE A 107 14.43 -9.43 1.80
N ALA A 108 14.03 -9.65 3.05
CA ALA A 108 14.64 -10.65 3.93
C ALA A 108 14.47 -12.07 3.38
N VAL A 109 13.26 -12.43 2.93
CA VAL A 109 13.01 -13.73 2.29
C VAL A 109 13.84 -13.89 1.01
N TRP A 110 13.95 -12.83 0.21
CA TRP A 110 14.70 -12.85 -1.04
C TRP A 110 16.20 -13.04 -0.80
N ILE A 111 16.83 -12.25 0.08
CA ILE A 111 18.28 -12.32 0.33
C ILE A 111 18.69 -13.63 1.03
N MET A 112 17.80 -14.21 1.85
CA MET A 112 18.03 -15.50 2.49
C MET A 112 17.77 -16.70 1.55
N SER A 113 17.44 -16.47 0.27
CA SER A 113 17.02 -17.52 -0.67
C SER A 113 15.85 -18.37 -0.17
N ALA A 114 15.06 -17.82 0.77
CA ALA A 114 13.98 -18.52 1.45
C ALA A 114 12.72 -18.65 0.59
N LEU A 115 12.67 -18.01 -0.59
CA LEU A 115 11.61 -18.20 -1.58
C LEU A 115 11.43 -19.66 -2.01
N ASN A 116 12.49 -20.47 -1.95
CA ASN A 116 12.42 -21.91 -2.24
C ASN A 116 11.73 -22.74 -1.13
N THR A 117 11.44 -22.13 0.01
CA THR A 117 10.72 -22.77 1.11
C THR A 117 9.26 -22.34 1.09
N LEU A 118 8.35 -23.23 1.49
CA LEU A 118 6.93 -22.89 1.63
C LEU A 118 6.73 -21.67 2.54
N VAL A 119 7.43 -21.64 3.68
CA VAL A 119 7.34 -20.54 4.66
C VAL A 119 7.77 -19.22 4.03
N GLY A 120 8.95 -19.18 3.41
CA GLY A 120 9.46 -17.96 2.80
C GLY A 120 8.60 -17.50 1.63
N ALA A 121 8.21 -18.41 0.72
CA ALA A 121 7.28 -18.09 -0.37
C ALA A 121 5.96 -17.51 0.16
N TRP A 122 5.40 -18.09 1.22
CA TRP A 122 4.15 -17.61 1.80
C TRP A 122 4.30 -16.24 2.45
N VAL A 123 5.37 -16.02 3.21
CA VAL A 123 5.71 -14.71 3.78
C VAL A 123 5.85 -13.67 2.66
N PHE A 124 6.59 -14.00 1.59
CA PHE A 124 6.76 -13.10 0.46
C PHE A 124 5.43 -12.76 -0.20
N VAL A 125 4.58 -13.75 -0.50
CA VAL A 125 3.26 -13.53 -1.09
C VAL A 125 2.36 -12.71 -0.17
N GLY A 126 2.35 -13.00 1.13
CA GLY A 126 1.55 -12.27 2.10
C GLY A 126 1.93 -10.79 2.19
N PHE A 127 3.21 -10.48 2.30
CA PHE A 127 3.69 -9.10 2.40
C PHE A 127 3.66 -8.36 1.06
N ALA A 128 3.99 -9.01 -0.05
CA ALA A 128 3.86 -8.42 -1.39
C ALA A 128 2.38 -8.18 -1.75
N GLY A 129 1.47 -9.05 -1.31
CA GLY A 129 0.03 -8.88 -1.41
C GLY A 129 -0.47 -7.71 -0.58
N ALA A 130 -0.08 -7.62 0.69
CA ALA A 130 -0.42 -6.48 1.56
C ALA A 130 0.10 -5.15 0.99
N LEU A 131 1.31 -5.16 0.42
CA LEU A 131 1.88 -4.01 -0.27
C LEU A 131 1.07 -3.61 -1.51
N SER A 132 0.55 -4.60 -2.26
CA SER A 132 -0.34 -4.37 -3.40
C SER A 132 -1.68 -3.77 -2.98
N VAL A 133 -2.27 -4.25 -1.87
CA VAL A 133 -3.49 -3.68 -1.29
C VAL A 133 -3.25 -2.22 -0.89
N ASN A 134 -2.14 -1.94 -0.22
CA ASN A 134 -1.75 -0.57 0.14
C ASN A 134 -1.64 0.34 -1.10
N ALA A 135 -0.93 -0.12 -2.14
CA ALA A 135 -0.80 0.64 -3.39
C ALA A 135 -2.15 0.89 -4.07
N PHE A 136 -3.08 -0.07 -4.02
CA PHE A 136 -4.44 0.10 -4.51
C PHE A 136 -5.23 1.15 -3.71
N SER A 137 -5.05 1.19 -2.38
CA SER A 137 -5.61 2.25 -1.53
C SER A 137 -5.11 3.64 -1.96
N PHE A 138 -3.81 3.79 -2.22
CA PHE A 138 -3.23 5.03 -2.75
C PHE A 138 -3.77 5.41 -4.13
N TYR A 139 -3.87 4.44 -5.03
CA TYR A 139 -4.42 4.65 -6.37
C TYR A 139 -5.84 5.21 -6.31
N THR A 140 -6.68 4.55 -5.53
CA THR A 140 -8.08 4.94 -5.31
C THR A 140 -8.17 6.33 -4.68
N ALA A 141 -7.38 6.60 -3.63
CA ALA A 141 -7.33 7.90 -2.97
C ALA A 141 -6.94 9.03 -3.95
N LYS A 142 -5.95 8.79 -4.81
CA LYS A 142 -5.51 9.74 -5.83
C LYS A 142 -6.63 10.07 -6.82
N ILE A 143 -7.38 9.07 -7.29
CA ILE A 143 -8.51 9.30 -8.21
C ILE A 143 -9.58 10.15 -7.53
N HIS A 144 -10.02 9.76 -6.33
CA HIS A 144 -11.06 10.49 -5.61
C HIS A 144 -10.66 11.92 -5.29
N LEU A 145 -9.41 12.15 -4.89
CA LEU A 145 -8.91 13.49 -4.62
C LEU A 145 -8.90 14.33 -5.90
N LYS A 146 -8.38 13.81 -7.01
CA LYS A 146 -8.40 14.52 -8.30
C LYS A 146 -9.83 14.87 -8.73
N SER A 147 -10.76 13.93 -8.61
CA SER A 147 -12.17 14.18 -8.94
C SER A 147 -12.80 15.23 -8.03
N ALA A 148 -12.48 15.25 -6.73
CA ALA A 148 -12.97 16.25 -5.80
C ALA A 148 -12.41 17.65 -6.11
N LEU A 149 -11.13 17.75 -6.44
CA LEU A 149 -10.47 19.01 -6.79
C LEU A 149 -11.02 19.59 -8.10
N ILE A 150 -11.26 18.77 -9.13
CA ILE A 150 -11.87 19.25 -10.40
C ILE A 150 -13.25 19.86 -10.14
N ARG A 151 -14.09 19.22 -9.32
CA ARG A 151 -15.42 19.74 -8.97
C ARG A 151 -15.35 21.07 -8.21
N LEU A 152 -14.33 21.25 -7.36
CA LEU A 152 -14.13 22.52 -6.65
C LEU A 152 -13.71 23.64 -7.61
N ASP A 153 -12.84 23.34 -8.58
CA ASP A 153 -12.41 24.28 -9.62
C ASP A 153 -13.61 24.73 -10.48
N ASP A 154 -14.40 23.78 -10.99
CA ASP A 154 -15.61 24.06 -11.78
C ASP A 154 -16.62 24.93 -10.99
N SER A 155 -16.79 24.66 -9.70
CA SER A 155 -17.68 25.43 -8.83
C SER A 155 -17.19 26.87 -8.64
N ASN A 156 -15.88 27.08 -8.44
CA ASN A 156 -15.32 28.41 -8.25
C ASN A 156 -15.41 29.25 -9.54
N ASP A 157 -15.13 28.63 -10.69
CA ASP A 157 -15.28 29.29 -11.99
C ASP A 157 -16.73 29.68 -12.29
N SER A 158 -17.69 28.84 -11.91
CA SER A 158 -19.12 29.18 -12.07
C SER A 158 -19.54 30.38 -11.22
N ASN A 159 -19.10 30.47 -9.96
CA ASN A 159 -19.40 31.59 -9.08
C ASN A 159 -18.78 32.91 -9.56
N ASN A 160 -17.55 32.85 -10.09
CA ASN A 160 -16.87 34.03 -10.63
C ASN A 160 -17.51 34.57 -11.92
N ARG A 161 -18.33 33.79 -12.64
CA ARG A 161 -19.06 34.25 -13.83
C ARG A 161 -20.42 34.88 -13.53
N VAL A 162 -20.95 34.67 -12.33
CA VAL A 162 -22.27 35.16 -11.91
C VAL A 162 -22.19 36.51 -11.17
N ASN A 163 -21.01 36.85 -10.64
CA ASN A 163 -20.69 38.15 -10.04
C ASN A 163 -20.03 39.10 -11.05
#